data_AF-A0A7Y0AM23-F1
#
_entry.id   AF-A0A7Y0AM23-F1
#
_cell.length_a   1.000
_cell.length_b   1.000
_cell.length_c   1.000
_cell.angle_alpha   90.00
_cell.angle_beta   90.00
_cell.angle_gamma   90.00
#
_symmetry.space_group_name_H-M   'P 1'
#
loop_
_entity.id
_entity.type
_entity.pdbx_description
1 polymer ?
#
loop_
_entity_poly.entity_id
_entity_poly.type
_entity_poly.pdbx_seq_one_letter_code
_entity_poly.pdbx_strand_id
1 'polypeptide(L)'
;MNEQLEIPTQIQALINDIENVELNLAELPLSEHPKLPQFDRSIRVLDIDAKSKQQFICFNYEQVLKDKETGEEINIALPAPEWVIYKETWSYLRDNYGEPIELPLAEPKNDMVVDKVKVPSYQYMLWMLKNKKVGFTELLASYLDEFVKTHKEQLDKLS
;
A
#
# COMPACT_ATOMS: atom_id res chain seq x y z
N MET A 1 47.78 8.67 -11.99
CA MET A 1 46.92 9.79 -12.41
C MET A 1 45.52 9.23 -12.40
N ASN A 2 44.64 9.65 -11.49
CA ASN A 2 43.24 9.21 -11.53
C ASN A 2 42.57 10.01 -12.64
N GLU A 3 42.25 9.34 -13.74
CA GLU A 3 41.40 9.88 -14.78
C GLU A 3 40.05 10.24 -14.13
N GLN A 4 39.75 11.53 -13.99
CA GLN A 4 38.42 11.96 -13.61
C GLN A 4 37.51 11.72 -14.81
N LEU A 5 36.48 10.90 -14.61
CA LEU A 5 35.41 10.74 -15.60
C LEU A 5 34.79 12.11 -15.88
N GLU A 6 34.83 12.56 -17.13
CA GLU A 6 34.05 13.70 -17.57
C GLU A 6 32.59 13.27 -17.70
N ILE A 7 31.76 13.62 -16.70
CA ILE A 7 30.33 13.29 -16.69
C ILE A 7 29.58 14.34 -17.52
N PRO A 8 28.85 13.95 -18.58
CA PRO A 8 28.03 14.88 -19.35
C PRO A 8 26.93 15.52 -18.49
N THR A 9 26.56 16.77 -18.77
CA THR A 9 25.54 17.51 -18.02
C THR A 9 24.21 16.77 -17.90
N GLN A 10 23.81 16.04 -18.96
CA GLN A 10 22.59 15.23 -18.94
C GLN A 10 22.65 14.09 -17.92
N ILE A 11 23.81 13.46 -17.76
CA ILE A 11 24.04 12.40 -16.77
C ILE A 11 24.14 13.01 -15.37
N GLN A 12 24.75 14.19 -15.22
CA GLN A 12 24.77 14.88 -13.92
C GLN A 12 23.37 15.28 -13.46
N ALA A 13 22.50 15.72 -14.38
CA ALA A 13 21.10 15.99 -14.06
C ALA A 13 20.39 14.72 -13.55
N LEU A 14 20.58 13.58 -14.22
CA LEU A 14 20.03 12.30 -13.78
C LEU A 14 20.57 11.88 -12.40
N ILE A 15 21.86 12.08 -12.12
CA ILE A 15 22.45 11.80 -10.80
C ILE A 15 21.79 12.67 -9.75
N ASN A 16 21.64 13.98 -10.01
CA ASN A 16 20.97 14.88 -9.09
C ASN A 16 19.52 14.44 -8.85
N ASP A 17 18.80 14.01 -9.89
CA ASP A 17 17.43 13.50 -9.74
C ASP A 17 17.39 12.25 -8.84
N ILE A 18 18.35 11.34 -8.98
CA ILE A 18 18.49 10.15 -8.12
C ILE A 18 18.81 10.54 -6.67
N GLU A 19 19.72 11.49 -6.47
CA GLU A 19 20.14 11.94 -5.14
C GLU A 19 19.02 12.69 -4.38
N ASN A 20 18.09 13.30 -5.11
CA ASN A 20 16.95 14.03 -4.55
C ASN A 20 15.67 13.19 -4.48
N VAL A 21 15.73 11.88 -4.78
CA VAL A 21 14.56 11.02 -4.65
C VAL A 21 14.13 10.91 -3.19
N GLU A 22 12.83 10.93 -2.94
CA GLU A 22 12.31 10.73 -1.59
C GLU A 22 12.64 9.33 -1.07
N LEU A 23 12.98 9.24 0.22
CA LEU A 23 13.42 7.99 0.86
C LEU A 23 12.24 7.13 1.37
N ASN A 24 11.12 7.14 0.66
CA ASN A 24 9.96 6.28 0.92
C ASN A 24 9.79 5.25 -0.21
N LEU A 25 9.15 4.12 0.10
CA LEU A 25 8.89 3.07 -0.89
C LEU A 25 7.68 3.38 -1.77
N ALA A 26 6.69 4.07 -1.21
CA ALA A 26 5.48 4.51 -1.90
C ALA A 26 4.75 5.55 -1.06
N GLU A 27 4.08 6.50 -1.73
CA GLU A 27 3.05 7.34 -1.13
C GLU A 27 1.72 7.06 -1.84
N LEU A 28 0.75 6.52 -1.10
CA LEU A 28 -0.52 6.04 -1.62
C LEU A 28 -1.67 6.91 -1.10
N PRO A 29 -2.54 7.42 -1.97
CA PRO A 29 -3.61 8.33 -1.55
C PRO A 29 -4.64 7.61 -0.67
N LEU A 30 -5.21 8.36 0.28
CA LEU A 30 -6.35 7.95 1.09
C LEU A 30 -7.55 8.85 0.82
N SER A 31 -8.72 8.36 1.21
CA SER A 31 -9.89 9.23 1.36
C SER A 31 -9.62 10.34 2.39
N GLU A 32 -10.22 11.50 2.17
CA GLU A 32 -10.13 12.66 3.05
C GLU A 32 -10.38 12.30 4.52
N HIS A 33 -9.64 12.97 5.42
CA HIS A 33 -9.84 12.78 6.84
C HIS A 33 -11.16 13.43 7.29
N PRO A 34 -12.05 12.72 8.00
CA PRO A 34 -13.40 13.22 8.31
C PRO A 34 -13.41 14.48 9.19
N LYS A 35 -12.35 14.71 9.96
CA LYS A 35 -12.19 15.90 10.83
C LYS A 35 -11.21 16.94 10.30
N LEU A 36 -10.47 16.62 9.23
CA LEU A 36 -9.46 17.49 8.66
C LEU A 36 -9.61 17.56 7.13
N PRO A 37 -10.79 17.97 6.61
CA PRO A 37 -11.09 17.91 5.18
C PRO A 37 -10.28 18.91 4.34
N GLN A 38 -9.62 19.89 4.96
CA GLN A 38 -8.75 20.86 4.29
C GLN A 38 -7.42 20.24 3.82
N PHE A 39 -7.09 19.03 4.25
CA PHE A 39 -5.85 18.35 3.90
C PHE A 39 -6.11 17.19 2.95
N ASP A 40 -5.24 17.05 1.96
CA ASP A 40 -5.06 15.78 1.25
C ASP A 40 -4.33 14.81 2.17
N ARG A 41 -4.69 13.53 2.05
CA ARG A 41 -4.21 12.49 2.96
C ARG A 41 -3.64 11.33 2.16
N SER A 42 -2.49 10.82 2.61
CA SER A 42 -1.85 9.65 2.04
C SER A 42 -1.24 8.76 3.13
N ILE A 43 -0.94 7.51 2.75
CA ILE A 43 -0.07 6.60 3.48
C ILE A 43 1.28 6.60 2.81
N ARG A 44 2.31 6.98 3.55
CA ARG A 44 3.70 6.89 3.11
C ARG A 44 4.33 5.63 3.71
N VAL A 45 4.62 4.65 2.87
CA VAL A 45 5.30 3.42 3.25
C VAL A 45 6.80 3.68 3.31
N LEU A 46 7.37 3.55 4.49
CA LEU A 46 8.78 3.83 4.76
C LEU A 46 9.66 2.61 4.47
N ASP A 47 9.24 1.45 4.96
CA ASP A 47 9.95 0.19 4.74
C ASP A 47 9.03 -1.03 4.89
N ILE A 48 9.59 -2.21 4.58
CA ILE A 48 8.91 -3.51 4.73
C ILE A 48 9.85 -4.52 5.38
N ASP A 49 9.35 -5.19 6.41
CA ASP A 49 9.99 -6.38 7.00
C ASP A 49 9.24 -7.65 6.55
N ALA A 50 9.85 -8.44 5.67
CA ALA A 50 9.29 -9.68 5.15
C ALA A 50 10.09 -10.90 5.61
N LYS A 51 9.45 -11.77 6.41
CA LYS A 51 10.05 -12.98 7.00
C LYS A 51 9.44 -14.24 6.41
N SER A 52 10.05 -14.75 5.35
CA SER A 52 9.46 -15.86 4.57
C SER A 52 9.28 -17.18 5.32
N LYS A 53 10.18 -17.51 6.26
CA LYS A 53 10.02 -18.74 7.07
C LYS A 53 8.81 -18.65 8.00
N GLN A 54 8.49 -17.45 8.46
CA GLN A 54 7.38 -17.16 9.36
C GLN A 54 6.08 -16.82 8.62
N GLN A 55 6.13 -16.61 7.29
CA GLN A 55 5.01 -16.13 6.48
C GLN A 55 4.44 -14.82 7.04
N PHE A 56 5.34 -13.87 7.29
CA PHE A 56 5.05 -12.62 7.96
C PHE A 56 5.55 -11.45 7.11
N ILE A 57 4.75 -10.39 7.04
CA ILE A 57 5.11 -9.12 6.39
C ILE A 57 4.59 -7.98 7.25
N CYS A 58 5.45 -7.05 7.61
CA CYS A 58 5.09 -5.79 8.27
C CYS A 58 5.40 -4.63 7.34
N PHE A 59 4.46 -3.71 7.21
CA PHE A 59 4.65 -2.44 6.52
C PHE A 59 4.83 -1.35 7.57
N ASN A 60 6.01 -0.72 7.60
CA ASN A 60 6.23 0.46 8.42
C ASN A 60 5.80 1.69 7.60
N TYR A 61 4.90 2.50 8.15
CA TYR A 61 4.32 3.61 7.43
C TYR A 61 3.92 4.76 8.36
N GLU A 62 3.68 5.91 7.75
CA GLU A 62 3.07 7.06 8.41
C GLU A 62 1.87 7.58 7.60
N GLN A 63 0.97 8.28 8.28
CA GLN A 63 -0.05 9.07 7.59
C GLN A 63 0.49 10.47 7.33
N VAL A 64 0.38 10.93 6.08
CA VAL A 64 0.82 12.25 5.67
C VAL A 64 -0.39 13.11 5.37
N LEU A 65 -0.34 14.36 5.81
CA LEU A 65 -1.32 15.39 5.48
C LEU A 65 -0.63 16.50 4.70
N LYS A 66 -1.20 16.87 3.55
CA LYS A 66 -0.74 18.01 2.73
C LYS A 66 -1.85 19.05 2.64
N ASP A 67 -1.51 20.31 2.86
CA ASP A 67 -2.44 21.42 2.65
C ASP A 67 -2.86 21.48 1.19
N LYS A 68 -4.18 21.51 0.94
CA LYS A 68 -4.73 21.51 -0.42
C LYS A 68 -4.42 22.79 -1.19
N GLU A 69 -4.20 23.90 -0.48
CA GLU A 69 -3.90 25.19 -1.10
C GLU A 69 -2.40 25.37 -1.35
N THR A 70 -1.57 25.00 -0.37
CA THR A 70 -0.12 25.26 -0.44
C THR A 70 0.72 24.05 -0.87
N GLY A 71 0.18 22.84 -0.72
CA GLY A 71 0.90 21.58 -0.91
C GLY A 71 1.89 21.25 0.21
N GLU A 72 1.95 22.06 1.27
CA GLU A 72 2.88 21.87 2.38
C GLU A 72 2.47 20.68 3.25
N GLU A 73 3.44 19.85 3.62
CA GLU A 73 3.23 18.77 4.58
C GLU A 73 3.06 19.30 5.99
N ILE A 74 1.97 18.89 6.64
CA ILE A 74 1.67 19.26 8.00
C ILE A 74 2.04 18.12 8.93
N ASN A 75 2.93 18.40 9.88
CA ASN A 75 3.39 17.42 10.84
C ASN A 75 2.40 17.32 12.02
N ILE A 76 1.33 16.55 11.82
CA ILE A 76 0.41 16.12 12.87
C ILE A 76 0.65 14.64 13.11
N ALA A 77 0.94 14.27 14.36
CA ALA A 77 0.99 12.87 14.74
C ALA A 77 -0.41 12.26 14.60
N LEU A 78 -0.61 11.47 13.55
CA LEU A 78 -1.81 10.66 13.34
C LEU A 78 -1.55 9.20 13.73
N PRO A 79 -2.56 8.46 14.19
CA PRO A 79 -2.39 7.05 14.56
C PRO A 79 -1.93 6.19 13.38
N ALA A 80 -0.94 5.34 13.59
CA ALA A 80 -0.50 4.34 12.61
C ALA A 80 -0.80 2.93 13.14
N PRO A 81 -2.03 2.40 12.96
CA PRO A 81 -2.34 1.03 13.32
C PRO A 81 -1.44 0.01 12.62
N GLU A 82 -1.22 -1.14 13.25
CA GLU A 82 -0.33 -2.18 12.72
C GLU A 82 -0.82 -2.67 11.35
N TRP A 83 0.02 -2.50 10.32
CA TRP A 83 -0.22 -3.06 9.00
C TRP A 83 0.65 -4.30 8.79
N VAL A 84 0.09 -5.45 9.16
CA VAL A 84 0.78 -6.74 9.10
C VAL A 84 -0.04 -7.80 8.39
N ILE A 85 0.64 -8.61 7.59
CA ILE A 85 0.12 -9.85 7.02
C ILE A 85 0.77 -11.01 7.78
N TYR A 86 -0.04 -11.71 8.58
CA TYR A 86 0.33 -12.92 9.28
C TYR A 86 0.04 -14.16 8.41
N LYS A 87 0.60 -15.30 8.81
CA LYS A 87 0.32 -16.61 8.21
C LYS A 87 -1.19 -16.91 8.13
N GLU A 88 -1.93 -16.53 9.17
CA GLU A 88 -3.37 -16.78 9.28
C GLU A 88 -4.22 -15.65 8.65
N THR A 89 -3.61 -14.62 8.06
CA THR A 89 -4.35 -13.54 7.40
C THR A 89 -4.84 -14.04 6.04
N TRP A 90 -6.14 -13.92 5.78
CA TRP A 90 -6.77 -14.25 4.50
C TRP A 90 -7.09 -12.97 3.73
N SER A 91 -7.07 -13.05 2.41
CA SER A 91 -7.54 -12.00 1.51
C SER A 91 -8.47 -12.65 0.47
N TYR A 92 -9.08 -11.84 -0.38
CA TYR A 92 -9.96 -12.32 -1.44
C TYR A 92 -9.21 -12.46 -2.76
N LEU A 93 -9.45 -13.57 -3.46
CA LEU A 93 -8.94 -13.78 -4.80
C LEU A 93 -9.57 -12.74 -5.74
N ARG A 94 -8.72 -12.05 -6.51
CA ARG A 94 -9.15 -10.99 -7.42
C ARG A 94 -9.13 -11.43 -8.87
N ASP A 95 -10.01 -10.83 -9.66
CA ASP A 95 -10.06 -10.98 -11.12
C ASP A 95 -8.98 -10.13 -11.82
N ASN A 96 -9.05 -10.04 -13.15
CA ASN A 96 -8.08 -9.28 -13.94
C ASN A 96 -8.26 -7.75 -13.82
N TYR A 97 -9.34 -7.28 -13.19
CA TYR A 97 -9.60 -5.87 -12.90
C TYR A 97 -9.24 -5.50 -11.45
N GLY A 98 -8.77 -6.47 -10.66
CA GLY A 98 -8.40 -6.25 -9.25
C GLY A 98 -9.58 -6.39 -8.28
N GLU A 99 -10.75 -6.81 -8.77
CA GLU A 99 -11.97 -6.94 -7.98
C GLU A 99 -12.11 -8.35 -7.38
N PRO A 100 -12.59 -8.51 -6.13
CA PRO A 100 -12.83 -9.82 -5.53
C PRO A 100 -13.78 -10.69 -6.38
N ILE A 101 -13.39 -11.93 -6.64
CA ILE A 101 -14.21 -12.92 -7.33
C ILE A 101 -15.29 -13.44 -6.38
N GLU A 102 -16.54 -13.31 -6.81
CA GLU A 102 -17.72 -13.85 -6.13
C GLU A 102 -18.21 -15.12 -6.84
N LEU A 103 -18.48 -16.17 -6.07
CA LEU A 103 -19.01 -17.45 -6.56
C LEU A 103 -20.31 -17.81 -5.83
N PRO A 104 -21.24 -18.50 -6.49
CA PRO A 104 -22.48 -18.95 -5.87
C PRO A 104 -22.21 -19.98 -4.77
N LEU A 105 -22.92 -19.86 -3.65
CA LEU A 105 -22.89 -20.87 -2.59
C LEU A 105 -23.56 -22.16 -3.07
N ALA A 106 -23.05 -23.31 -2.62
CA ALA A 106 -23.35 -24.65 -3.17
C ALA A 106 -24.81 -25.13 -3.03
N GLU A 107 -25.73 -24.32 -2.48
CA GLU A 107 -27.16 -24.61 -2.48
C GLU A 107 -27.96 -23.31 -2.70
N PRO A 108 -28.64 -23.14 -3.86
CA PRO A 108 -29.48 -21.98 -4.10
C PRO A 108 -30.77 -22.12 -3.29
N LYS A 109 -30.75 -21.67 -2.04
CA LYS A 109 -31.98 -21.27 -1.34
C LYS A 109 -32.27 -19.84 -1.77
N ASN A 110 -33.42 -19.67 -2.43
CA ASN A 110 -34.06 -18.41 -2.83
C ASN A 110 -33.23 -17.13 -2.58
N ASP A 111 -32.92 -16.44 -3.67
CA ASP A 111 -31.90 -15.40 -3.86
C ASP A 111 -30.49 -15.97 -4.07
N MET A 112 -29.83 -15.56 -5.16
CA MET A 112 -28.48 -16.00 -5.51
C MET A 112 -27.48 -15.43 -4.49
N VAL A 113 -27.32 -16.12 -3.36
CA VAL A 113 -26.32 -15.75 -2.36
C VAL A 113 -24.95 -16.14 -2.94
N VAL A 114 -24.16 -15.12 -3.25
CA VAL A 114 -22.76 -15.24 -3.67
C VAL A 114 -21.84 -14.94 -2.48
N ASP A 115 -20.67 -15.57 -2.45
CA ASP A 115 -19.61 -15.29 -1.47
C ASP A 115 -18.25 -15.14 -2.17
N LYS A 116 -17.33 -14.44 -1.51
CA LYS A 116 -16.00 -14.12 -2.03
C LYS A 116 -15.02 -15.26 -1.76
N VAL A 117 -14.16 -15.54 -2.74
CA VAL A 117 -13.18 -16.63 -2.64
C VAL A 117 -12.01 -16.20 -1.74
N LYS A 118 -11.85 -16.85 -0.58
CA LYS A 118 -10.75 -16.59 0.36
C LYS A 118 -9.48 -17.33 -0.03
N VAL A 119 -8.34 -16.67 0.09
CA VAL A 119 -7.00 -17.22 -0.13
C VAL A 119 -6.04 -16.77 0.98
N PRO A 120 -5.01 -17.57 1.33
CA PRO A 120 -3.98 -17.12 2.27
C PRO A 120 -3.22 -15.91 1.73
N SER A 121 -3.22 -14.80 2.47
CA SER A 121 -2.73 -13.50 1.99
C SER A 121 -1.25 -13.54 1.63
N TYR A 122 -0.43 -14.16 2.48
CA TYR A 122 1.01 -14.24 2.28
C TYR A 122 1.36 -14.98 0.98
N GLN A 123 0.77 -16.16 0.78
CA GLN A 123 0.95 -16.97 -0.44
C GLN A 123 0.40 -16.26 -1.67
N TYR A 124 -0.76 -15.61 -1.54
CA TYR A 124 -1.39 -14.91 -2.65
C TYR A 124 -0.54 -13.73 -3.13
N MET A 125 0.02 -12.94 -2.19
CA MET A 125 0.92 -11.84 -2.50
C MET A 125 2.17 -12.33 -3.25
N LEU A 126 2.78 -13.42 -2.80
CA LEU A 126 3.91 -14.04 -3.50
C LEU A 126 3.53 -14.56 -4.89
N TRP A 127 2.33 -15.12 -5.02
CA TRP A 127 1.83 -15.61 -6.30
C TRP A 127 1.63 -14.46 -7.29
N MET A 128 1.08 -13.32 -6.85
CA MET A 128 0.91 -12.11 -7.64
C MET A 128 2.25 -11.56 -8.15
N LEU A 129 3.26 -11.48 -7.28
CA LEU A 129 4.61 -11.04 -7.66
C LEU A 129 5.27 -11.98 -8.69
N LYS A 130 5.16 -13.30 -8.49
CA LYS A 130 5.90 -14.29 -9.30
C LYS A 130 5.20 -14.65 -10.62
N ASN A 131 3.88 -14.81 -10.60
CA ASN A 131 3.12 -15.38 -11.72
C ASN A 131 2.39 -14.31 -12.52
N LYS A 132 1.90 -13.26 -11.85
CA LYS A 132 1.21 -12.14 -12.50
C LYS A 132 2.14 -10.96 -12.80
N LYS A 133 3.36 -10.95 -12.23
CA LYS A 133 4.37 -9.90 -12.40
C LYS A 133 3.83 -8.50 -12.08
N VAL A 134 2.93 -8.43 -11.09
CA VAL A 134 2.35 -7.17 -10.63
C VAL A 134 3.45 -6.29 -10.07
N GLY A 135 3.41 -4.99 -10.38
CA GLY A 135 4.35 -4.02 -9.83
C GLY A 135 4.24 -3.97 -8.31
N PHE A 136 5.35 -3.71 -7.63
CA PHE A 136 5.36 -3.67 -6.17
C PHE A 136 4.41 -2.60 -5.60
N THR A 137 4.34 -1.42 -6.21
CA THR A 137 3.44 -0.33 -5.80
C THR A 137 1.96 -0.66 -6.06
N GLU A 138 1.66 -1.33 -7.18
CA GLU A 138 0.31 -1.83 -7.50
C GLU A 138 -0.14 -2.87 -6.47
N LEU A 139 0.77 -3.75 -6.06
CA LEU A 139 0.53 -4.72 -5.00
C LEU A 139 0.19 -4.01 -3.69
N LEU A 140 1.02 -3.04 -3.27
CA LEU A 140 0.77 -2.26 -2.05
C LEU A 140 -0.61 -1.59 -2.08
N ALA A 141 -0.96 -0.91 -3.17
CA ALA A 141 -2.27 -0.27 -3.35
C ALA A 141 -3.43 -1.27 -3.17
N SER A 142 -3.29 -2.48 -3.75
CA SER A 142 -4.35 -3.50 -3.65
C SER A 142 -4.61 -3.99 -2.21
N TYR A 143 -3.56 -4.10 -1.39
CA TYR A 143 -3.67 -4.49 0.02
C TYR A 143 -4.03 -3.30 0.92
N LEU A 144 -3.68 -2.07 0.52
CA LEU A 144 -4.02 -0.87 1.26
C LEU A 144 -5.53 -0.71 1.42
N ASP A 145 -6.30 -0.96 0.37
CA ASP A 145 -7.77 -0.84 0.41
C ASP A 145 -8.40 -1.70 1.51
N GLU A 146 -7.95 -2.94 1.64
CA GLU A 146 -8.45 -3.87 2.66
C GLU A 146 -7.99 -3.45 4.07
N PHE A 147 -6.74 -3.00 4.17
CA PHE A 147 -6.18 -2.47 5.41
C PHE A 147 -6.95 -1.24 5.92
N VAL A 148 -7.20 -0.25 5.04
CA VAL A 148 -7.92 0.99 5.35
C VAL A 148 -9.36 0.70 5.73
N LYS A 149 -10.05 -0.20 5.01
CA LYS A 149 -11.42 -0.62 5.37
C LYS A 149 -11.49 -1.23 6.77
N THR A 150 -10.49 -2.04 7.13
CA THR A 150 -10.45 -2.73 8.43
C THR A 150 -10.06 -1.79 9.58
N HIS A 151 -9.18 -0.82 9.32
CA HIS A 151 -8.64 0.07 10.36
C HIS A 151 -9.19 1.50 10.28
N LYS A 152 -10.25 1.74 9.52
CA LYS A 152 -10.81 3.07 9.25
C LYS A 152 -11.00 3.91 10.52
N GLU A 153 -11.64 3.32 11.53
CA GLU A 153 -11.90 4.03 12.79
C GLU A 153 -10.63 4.44 13.54
N GLN A 154 -9.55 3.66 13.43
CA GLN A 154 -8.27 3.98 14.08
C GLN A 154 -7.51 5.02 13.27
N LEU A 155 -7.51 4.87 11.95
CA LEU A 155 -6.90 5.81 11.02
C LEU A 155 -7.54 7.20 11.14
N ASP A 156 -8.85 7.29 11.33
CA ASP A 156 -9.63 8.54 11.40
C ASP A 156 -9.62 9.22 12.80
N LYS A 157 -8.87 8.67 13.77
CA LYS A 157 -8.70 9.29 15.08
C LYS A 157 -7.68 10.43 15.02
N LEU A 158 -7.94 11.45 15.83
CA LEU A 158 -6.92 12.43 16.20
C LEU A 158 -6.32 11.94 17.52
N SER A 159 -4.98 11.96 17.60
CA SER A 159 -4.19 11.49 18.74
C SER A 159 -4.65 12.02 20.09
#